data_AF-U1MXL3-F1
#
_entry.id   AF-U1MXL3-F1
#
_cell.length_a   1.000
_cell.length_b   1.000
_cell.length_c   1.000
_cell.angle_alpha   90.00
_cell.angle_beta   90.00
_cell.angle_gamma   90.00
#
_symmetry.space_group_name_H-M   'P 1'
#
loop_
_entity.id
_entity.type
_entity.pdbx_description
1 polymer ?
#
loop_
_entity_poly.entity_id
_entity_poly.type
_entity_poly.pdbx_seq_one_letter_code
_entity_poly.pdbx_strand_id
1 'polypeptide(L)'
;RIGIIAPYRARVAEIGRRIGDEITVDIIDWFQGSSKAVIVVSFVATESLDSPIFDDYRRVNVALTWAKHAVVLVGDGETLRTDGTYRRMVEWAESEGETETDNNAGAGTD
;
A
#
# COMPACT_ATOMS: atom_id res chain seq x y z
N ARG A 1 16.71 -4.21 -3.02
CA ARG A 1 15.97 -3.28 -3.91
C ARG A 1 14.52 -3.21 -3.46
N ILE A 2 14.04 -2.01 -3.17
CA ILE A 2 12.70 -1.71 -2.64
C ILE A 2 11.76 -1.51 -3.83
N GLY A 3 10.53 -2.01 -3.73
CA GLY A 3 9.44 -1.72 -4.66
C GLY A 3 8.31 -0.98 -3.93
N ILE A 4 7.73 0.03 -4.57
CA ILE A 4 6.55 0.74 -4.10
C ILE A 4 5.42 0.47 -5.10
N ILE A 5 4.28 0.09 -4.56
CA ILE A 5 3.05 -0.18 -5.29
C ILE A 5 2.05 0.90 -4.91
N ALA A 6 1.52 1.59 -5.90
CA ALA A 6 0.49 2.61 -5.71
C ALA A 6 -0.67 2.39 -6.70
N PRO A 7 -1.92 2.67 -6.30
CA PRO A 7 -3.09 2.36 -7.10
C PRO A 7 -3.23 3.24 -8.35
N TYR A 8 -2.77 4.48 -8.26
CA TYR A 8 -2.98 5.47 -9.32
C TYR A 8 -1.68 5.86 -9.99
N ARG A 9 -1.69 5.94 -11.33
CA ARG A 9 -0.55 6.42 -12.13
C ARG A 9 -0.09 7.83 -11.72
N ALA A 10 -1.03 8.71 -11.37
CA ALA A 10 -0.70 10.03 -10.85
C ALA A 10 0.11 9.96 -9.55
N ARG A 11 -0.22 9.02 -8.66
CA ARG A 11 0.51 8.78 -7.41
C ARG A 11 1.87 8.14 -7.65
N VAL A 12 1.97 7.20 -8.59
CA VAL A 12 3.26 6.64 -9.05
C VAL A 12 4.18 7.76 -9.53
N ALA A 13 3.68 8.67 -10.38
CA ALA A 13 4.45 9.82 -10.87
C ALA A 13 4.81 10.80 -9.75
N GLU A 14 3.92 11.03 -8.78
CA GLU A 14 4.21 11.88 -7.62
C GLU A 14 5.32 11.28 -6.73
N ILE A 15 5.19 10.01 -6.36
CA ILE A 15 6.17 9.31 -5.53
C ILE A 15 7.51 9.23 -6.27
N GLY A 16 7.49 8.85 -7.55
CA GLY A 16 8.69 8.76 -8.39
C GLY A 16 9.46 10.07 -8.48
N ARG A 17 8.78 11.23 -8.48
CA ARG A 17 9.45 12.55 -8.46
C ARG A 17 10.16 12.87 -7.14
N ARG A 18 9.80 12.20 -6.04
CA ARG A 18 10.31 12.49 -4.69
C ARG A 18 11.37 11.51 -4.22
N ILE A 19 11.58 10.41 -4.93
CA ILE A 19 12.49 9.35 -4.51
C ILE A 19 13.58 9.12 -5.55
N GLY A 20 14.69 8.50 -5.13
CA GLY A 20 15.81 8.19 -6.01
C GLY A 20 15.53 7.02 -6.96
N ASP A 21 16.27 6.98 -8.08
CA ASP A 21 16.12 6.01 -9.17
C ASP A 21 16.34 4.53 -8.78
N GLU A 22 16.90 4.28 -7.59
CA GLU A 22 17.12 2.93 -7.06
C GLU A 22 15.85 2.23 -6.57
N ILE A 23 14.76 2.98 -6.40
CA ILE A 23 13.46 2.49 -5.94
C ILE A 23 12.51 2.36 -7.14
N THR A 24 11.96 1.16 -7.32
CA THR A 24 10.95 0.93 -8.36
C THR A 24 9.58 1.36 -7.84
N VAL A 25 8.88 2.24 -8.54
CA VAL A 25 7.49 2.63 -8.23
C VAL A 25 6.61 2.28 -9.42
N ASP A 26 5.57 1.48 -9.21
CA ASP A 26 4.64 1.14 -10.30
C ASP A 26 3.24 0.75 -9.78
N ILE A 27 2.31 0.59 -10.71
CA ILE A 27 1.04 -0.09 -10.49
C ILE A 27 1.25 -1.61 -10.54
N ILE A 28 0.38 -2.39 -9.88
CA ILE A 28 0.56 -3.84 -9.70
C ILE A 28 0.72 -4.59 -11.03
N ASP A 29 0.06 -4.15 -12.10
CA ASP A 29 0.04 -4.85 -13.40
C ASP A 29 1.41 -4.93 -14.09
N TRP A 30 2.35 -4.03 -13.76
CA TRP A 30 3.63 -3.90 -14.45
C TRP A 30 4.83 -4.50 -13.71
N PHE A 31 4.64 -5.02 -12.51
CA PHE A 31 5.68 -5.75 -11.79
C PHE A 31 5.83 -7.18 -12.35
N GLN A 32 6.33 -7.35 -13.57
CA GLN A 32 6.58 -8.69 -14.09
C GLN A 32 7.81 -9.35 -13.42
N GLY A 33 7.56 -10.44 -12.68
CA GLY A 33 8.52 -11.53 -12.43
C GLY A 33 9.74 -11.25 -11.55
N SER A 34 9.87 -10.07 -10.94
CA SER A 34 11.02 -9.75 -10.09
C SER A 34 10.60 -9.48 -8.65
N SER A 35 10.81 -10.48 -7.80
CA SER A 35 10.70 -10.36 -6.35
C SER A 35 11.64 -9.27 -5.82
N LYS A 36 11.12 -8.40 -4.96
CA LYS A 36 11.86 -7.28 -4.35
C LYS A 36 12.22 -7.62 -2.91
N ALA A 37 13.25 -6.96 -2.39
CA ALA A 37 13.66 -7.16 -0.99
C ALA A 37 12.54 -6.70 -0.02
N VAL A 38 11.96 -5.54 -0.33
CA VAL A 38 10.86 -4.93 0.44
C VAL A 38 9.81 -4.44 -0.56
N ILE A 39 8.54 -4.64 -0.23
CA ILE A 39 7.40 -4.07 -0.97
C ILE A 39 6.65 -3.10 -0.05
N VAL A 40 6.44 -1.88 -0.50
CA VAL A 40 5.56 -0.89 0.14
C VAL A 40 4.27 -0.82 -0.66
N VAL A 41 3.12 -1.05 -0.03
CA VAL A 41 1.80 -0.91 -0.65
C VAL A 41 1.12 0.33 -0.10
N SER A 42 0.86 1.29 -0.98
CA SER A 42 0.20 2.55 -0.63
C SER A 42 -1.28 2.48 -0.94
N PHE A 43 -2.12 2.37 0.09
CA PHE A 43 -3.59 2.44 0.03
C PHE A 43 -4.09 3.89 0.09
N VAL A 44 -3.30 4.85 -0.41
CA VAL A 44 -3.62 6.29 -0.37
C VAL A 44 -4.67 6.59 -1.45
N ALA A 45 -5.91 6.29 -1.12
CA ALA A 45 -7.10 6.60 -1.89
C ALA A 45 -8.26 6.85 -0.92
N THR A 46 -8.41 8.15 -0.58
CA THR A 46 -9.67 8.89 -0.35
C THR A 46 -10.86 8.13 0.21
N GLU A 47 -11.22 8.36 1.49
CA GLU A 47 -12.55 8.26 2.16
C GLU A 47 -13.42 6.98 1.99
N SER A 48 -13.26 6.22 0.92
CA SER A 48 -13.92 4.95 0.59
C SER A 48 -13.01 4.10 -0.31
N LEU A 49 -13.20 2.78 -0.25
CA LEU A 49 -12.46 1.80 -1.08
C LEU A 49 -13.08 1.63 -2.49
N ASP A 50 -13.81 2.62 -3.01
CA ASP A 50 -14.60 2.54 -4.25
C ASP A 50 -13.75 2.65 -5.53
N SER A 51 -12.63 1.92 -5.58
CA SER A 51 -11.75 1.88 -6.73
C SER A 51 -11.56 0.44 -7.22
N PRO A 52 -11.65 0.17 -8.53
CA PRO A 52 -11.48 -1.16 -9.10
C PRO A 52 -10.15 -1.85 -8.74
N ILE A 53 -9.17 -1.09 -8.26
CA ILE A 53 -7.89 -1.62 -7.78
C ILE A 53 -8.01 -2.36 -6.45
N PHE A 54 -8.96 -1.96 -5.61
CA PHE A 54 -9.22 -2.59 -4.32
C PHE A 54 -10.13 -3.81 -4.47
N ASP A 55 -10.95 -3.86 -5.52
CA ASP A 55 -11.80 -5.01 -5.85
C ASP A 55 -11.01 -6.23 -6.34
N ASP A 56 -9.82 -6.02 -6.91
CA ASP A 56 -8.95 -7.10 -7.38
C ASP A 56 -7.93 -7.52 -6.30
N TYR A 57 -8.43 -8.17 -5.25
CA TYR A 57 -7.61 -8.72 -4.16
C TYR A 57 -6.48 -9.64 -4.63
N ARG A 58 -6.59 -10.24 -5.83
CA ARG A 58 -5.53 -11.10 -6.38
C ARG A 58 -4.27 -10.30 -6.65
N ARG A 59 -4.40 -9.07 -7.14
CA ARG A 59 -3.29 -8.16 -7.38
C ARG A 59 -2.55 -7.84 -6.09
N VAL A 60 -3.29 -7.55 -5.02
CA VAL A 60 -2.71 -7.30 -3.69
C VAL A 60 -2.01 -8.55 -3.17
N ASN A 61 -2.62 -9.73 -3.23
CA ASN A 61 -1.98 -10.97 -2.79
C ASN A 61 -0.67 -11.27 -3.55
N VAL A 62 -0.66 -11.06 -4.87
CA VAL A 62 0.55 -11.21 -5.69
C VAL A 62 1.63 -10.22 -5.24
N ALA A 63 1.27 -8.96 -5.04
CA ALA A 63 2.18 -7.94 -4.54
C ALA A 63 2.80 -8.29 -3.17
N LEU A 64 1.98 -8.78 -2.24
CA LEU A 64 2.43 -9.19 -0.90
C LEU A 64 3.43 -10.36 -0.98
N THR A 65 3.16 -11.36 -1.83
CA THR A 65 4.03 -12.54 -1.97
C THR A 65 5.35 -12.28 -2.71
N TRP A 66 5.53 -11.12 -3.34
CA TRP A 66 6.79 -10.74 -3.98
C TRP A 66 7.84 -10.15 -3.03
N ALA A 67 7.45 -9.81 -1.80
CA ALA A 67 8.38 -9.34 -0.79
C ALA A 67 9.23 -10.50 -0.25
N LYS A 68 10.56 -10.36 -0.29
CA LYS A 68 11.49 -11.37 0.25
C LYS A 68 11.74 -11.23 1.75
N HIS A 69 11.68 -10.01 2.27
CA HIS A 69 12.04 -9.73 3.67
C HIS A 69 10.97 -8.97 4.43
N ALA A 70 10.32 -7.98 3.82
CA ALA A 70 9.31 -7.18 4.50
C ALA A 70 8.25 -6.62 3.55
N VAL A 71 7.04 -6.49 4.08
CA VAL A 71 5.92 -5.75 3.48
C VAL A 71 5.62 -4.57 4.39
N VAL A 72 5.44 -3.39 3.81
CA VAL A 72 4.97 -2.19 4.51
C VAL A 72 3.63 -1.76 3.91
N LEU A 73 2.61 -1.63 4.74
CA LEU A 73 1.27 -1.19 4.35
C LEU A 73 1.07 0.25 4.82
N VAL A 74 0.71 1.16 3.92
CA VAL A 74 0.48 2.58 4.24
C VAL A 74 -0.91 2.97 3.80
N GLY A 75 -1.79 3.37 4.72
CA GLY A 75 -3.17 3.75 4.41
C GLY A 75 -3.97 4.18 5.63
N ASP A 76 -5.23 4.51 5.39
CA ASP A 76 -6.18 4.82 6.46
C ASP A 76 -6.77 3.51 7.01
N GLY A 77 -6.47 3.22 8.28
CA GLY A 77 -6.86 1.97 8.92
C GLY A 77 -8.37 1.81 9.08
N GLU A 78 -9.11 2.91 9.31
CA GLU A 78 -10.57 2.87 9.45
C GLU A 78 -11.24 2.53 8.12
N THR A 79 -10.78 3.18 7.04
CA THR A 79 -11.23 2.97 5.66
C THR A 79 -10.94 1.54 5.22
N LEU A 80 -9.73 1.04 5.46
CA LEU A 80 -9.36 -0.35 5.13
C LEU A 80 -10.21 -1.38 5.86
N ARG A 81 -10.62 -1.10 7.10
CA ARG A 81 -11.50 -2.01 7.86
C ARG A 81 -12.93 -2.04 7.34
N THR A 82 -13.35 -1.14 6.45
CA THR A 82 -14.71 -1.19 5.87
C THR A 82 -14.94 -2.40 4.97
N ASP A 83 -13.89 -2.90 4.31
CA ASP A 83 -13.91 -4.13 3.52
C ASP A 83 -13.42 -5.35 4.32
N GLY A 84 -14.02 -6.52 4.08
CA GLY A 84 -13.71 -7.74 4.82
C GLY A 84 -12.33 -8.35 4.54
N THR A 85 -11.75 -8.14 3.35
CA THR A 85 -10.42 -8.64 3.01
C THR A 85 -9.35 -7.73 3.58
N TYR A 86 -9.48 -6.43 3.39
CA TYR A 86 -8.53 -5.45 3.93
C TYR A 86 -8.56 -5.39 5.45
N ARG A 87 -9.73 -5.56 6.09
CA ARG A 87 -9.83 -5.72 7.55
C ARG A 87 -8.94 -6.84 8.08
N ARG A 88 -9.02 -8.04 7.49
CA ARG A 88 -8.19 -9.19 7.91
C ARG A 88 -6.69 -8.91 7.72
N MET A 89 -6.33 -8.16 6.68
CA MET A 89 -4.94 -7.77 6.44
C MET A 89 -4.43 -6.78 7.49
N VAL A 90 -5.25 -5.81 7.89
CA VAL A 90 -4.93 -4.87 8.97
C VAL A 90 -4.81 -5.62 10.31
N GLU A 91 -5.78 -6.48 10.63
CA GLU A 91 -5.76 -7.29 11.86
C GLU A 91 -4.52 -8.20 11.92
N TRP A 92 -4.13 -8.82 10.81
CA TRP A 92 -2.90 -9.60 10.72
C TRP A 92 -1.64 -8.75 10.93
N ALA A 93 -1.59 -7.55 10.34
CA ALA A 93 -0.45 -6.65 10.52
C ALA A 93 -0.34 -6.18 11.99
N GLU A 94 -1.47 -6.00 12.68
CA GLU A 94 -1.51 -5.66 14.11
C GLU A 94 -1.12 -6.83 15.02
N SER A 95 -1.39 -8.09 14.63
CA SER A 95 -1.07 -9.26 15.46
C SER A 95 0.37 -9.73 15.30
N GLU A 96 0.91 -9.67 14.08
CA GLU A 96 2.23 -10.25 13.75
C GLU A 96 3.30 -9.20 13.44
N GLY A 97 2.92 -7.93 13.22
CA GLY A 97 3.79 -6.88 12.73
C GLY A 97 4.01 -5.73 13.71
N GLU A 98 4.84 -4.77 13.29
CA GLU A 98 4.96 -3.47 13.95
C GLU A 98 3.96 -2.50 13.30
N THR A 99 3.11 -1.87 14.11
CA THR A 99 2.11 -0.90 13.65
C THR A 99 2.35 0.47 14.29
N GLU A 100 2.27 1.51 13.47
CA GLU A 100 2.34 2.90 13.89
C GLU A 100 1.12 3.62 13.31
N THR A 101 0.30 4.21 14.18
CA THR A 101 -0.89 4.97 13.80
C THR A 101 -0.71 6.42 14.23
N ASP A 102 -0.70 7.33 13.27
CA ASP A 102 -0.69 8.77 13.55
C ASP A 102 -2.12 9.27 13.78
N ASN A 103 -2.50 9.42 15.05
CA ASN A 103 -3.83 9.89 15.45
C ASN A 103 -3.99 11.43 15.39
N ASN A 104 -3.03 12.15 14.81
CA ASN A 104 -2.98 13.62 14.90
C ASN A 104 -3.71 14.37 13.77
N ALA A 105 -4.54 13.69 12.97
CA ALA A 105 -5.27 14.31 11.85
C ALA A 105 -6.48 15.20 12.26
N GLY A 106 -6.71 15.42 13.56
CA GLY A 106 -7.86 16.17 14.09
C GLY A 106 -7.61 17.61 14.52
N ALA A 107 -6.42 18.19 14.29
CA ALA A 107 -6.11 19.54 14.74
C ALA A 107 -5.44 20.38 13.63
N GLY A 108 -6.26 21.02 12.80
CA GLY A 108 -5.84 22.18 12.01
C GLY A 108 -6.32 22.16 10.57
N THR A 109 -7.46 22.81 10.30
CA THR A 109 -7.49 24.13 9.65
C THR A 109 -8.91 24.69 9.76
N ASP A 110 -9.01 25.84 10.43
CA ASP A 110 -9.99 26.89 10.14
C ASP A 110 -9.90 27.35 8.68
#